data_AF-A0A950JM00-F1
#
_entry.id   AF-A0A950JM00-F1
#
_cell.length_a   1.000
_cell.length_b   1.000
_cell.length_c   1.000
_cell.angle_alpha   90.00
_cell.angle_beta   90.00
_cell.angle_gamma   90.00
#
_symmetry.space_group_name_H-M   'P 1'
#
loop_
_entity.id
_entity.type
_entity.pdbx_description
1 polymer ?
#
loop_
_entity_poly.entity_id
_entity_poly.type
_entity_poly.pdbx_seq_one_letter_code
_entity_poly.pdbx_strand_id
1 'polypeptide(L)' 'MSATSKLSSKYQISIPKAVRERLGWRSGQKIAFIDHGHSMMMVPVPCREELAGMAGGANTDTYRDRNDRY' A
#
# COMPACT_ATOMS: atom_id res chain seq x y z
N MET A 1 6.91 7.67 -18.18
CA MET A 1 5.50 7.85 -18.61
C MET A 1 4.69 8.33 -17.43
N SER A 2 4.06 9.51 -17.52
CA SER A 2 3.07 9.96 -16.53
C SER A 2 1.72 9.34 -16.89
N ALA A 3 1.14 8.55 -15.98
CA ALA A 3 -0.18 7.96 -16.16
C ALA A 3 -1.19 8.81 -15.38
N THR A 4 -2.07 9.51 -16.09
CA THR A 4 -3.08 10.41 -15.50
C THR A 4 -4.48 9.89 -15.77
N SER A 5 -5.40 10.11 -14.83
CA SER A 5 -6.81 9.78 -14.99
C SER A 5 -7.68 10.97 -14.60
N LYS A 6 -8.84 11.10 -15.26
CA LYS A 6 -9.83 12.12 -14.90
C LYS A 6 -10.60 11.68 -13.66
N LEU A 7 -10.89 12.63 -12.78
CA LEU A 7 -11.84 12.46 -11.68
C LEU A 7 -13.25 12.54 -12.25
N SER A 8 -14.06 11.50 -12.05
CA SER A 8 -15.45 11.51 -12.50
C SER A 8 -16.31 12.43 -11.63
N SER A 9 -17.51 12.76 -12.10
CA SER A 9 -18.51 13.52 -11.32
C SER A 9 -18.97 12.82 -10.04
N LYS A 10 -18.73 11.50 -9.93
CA LYS A 10 -18.98 10.70 -8.73
C LYS A 10 -17.72 10.53 -7.88
N TYR A 11 -16.69 11.34 -8.13
CA TYR A 11 -15.40 11.29 -7.43
C TYR A 11 -14.68 9.94 -7.56
N GLN A 12 -14.89 9.22 -8.66
CA GLN A 12 -14.18 7.97 -8.94
C GLN A 12 -12.98 8.24 -9.83
N ILE A 13 -11.84 7.62 -9.50
CA ILE A 13 -10.61 7.64 -10.30
C ILE A 13 -10.41 6.24 -10.88
N SER A 14 -10.42 6.14 -12.20
CA SER A 14 -10.03 4.89 -12.87
C SER A 14 -8.51 4.74 -12.83
N ILE A 15 -7.99 3.67 -12.22
CA ILE A 15 -6.55 3.43 -12.21
C ILE A 15 -6.11 2.92 -13.60
N PRO A 16 -5.16 3.58 -14.29
CA PRO A 16 -4.69 3.15 -15.60
C PRO A 16 -4.14 1.72 -15.59
N LYS A 17 -4.35 0.98 -16.69
CA LYS A 17 -3.90 -0.41 -16.84
C LYS A 17 -2.41 -0.59 -16.50
N ALA A 18 -1.55 0.26 -17.07
CA ALA A 18 -0.11 0.21 -16.84
C ALA A 18 0.29 0.39 -15.36
N VAL A 19 -0.48 1.15 -14.58
CA VAL A 19 -0.22 1.32 -13.13
C VAL A 19 -0.62 0.08 -12.36
N ARG A 20 -1.80 -0.49 -12.65
CA ARG A 20 -2.28 -1.72 -12.00
C ARG A 20 -1.35 -2.90 -12.25
N GLU A 21 -0.90 -3.07 -13.48
CA GLU A 21 0.02 -4.17 -13.85
C GLU A 21 1.38 -4.02 -13.17
N ARG A 22 1.96 -2.80 -13.17
CA ARG A 22 3.24 -2.54 -12.52
C ARG A 22 3.19 -2.75 -11.00
N LEU A 23 2.09 -2.35 -10.36
CA LEU A 23 1.91 -2.47 -8.92
C LEU A 23 1.26 -3.81 -8.48
N GLY A 24 0.93 -4.68 -9.43
CA GLY A 24 0.28 -5.97 -9.14
C GLY A 24 -1.13 -5.86 -8.54
N TRP A 25 -1.83 -4.75 -8.75
CA TRP A 25 -3.15 -4.51 -8.15
C TRP A 25 -4.23 -5.38 -8.80
N ARG A 26 -5.08 -5.99 -7.98
CA ARG A 26 -6.16 -6.88 -8.41
C ARG A 26 -7.53 -6.27 -8.17
N SER A 27 -8.51 -6.68 -8.96
CA SER A 27 -9.90 -6.27 -8.73
C SER A 27 -10.40 -6.79 -7.37
N GLY A 28 -11.18 -5.99 -6.65
CA GLY A 28 -11.71 -6.34 -5.32
C GLY A 28 -10.73 -6.13 -4.16
N GLN A 29 -9.49 -5.73 -4.43
CA GLN A 29 -8.53 -5.41 -3.38
C GLN A 29 -8.93 -4.13 -2.63
N LYS A 30 -8.77 -4.14 -1.30
CA LYS A 30 -8.97 -2.94 -0.48
C LYS A 30 -7.75 -2.03 -0.60
N ILE A 31 -7.99 -0.74 -0.85
CA ILE A 31 -6.95 0.29 -0.92
C ILE A 31 -7.22 1.30 0.19
N ALA A 32 -6.21 1.56 1.02
CA ALA A 32 -6.22 2.64 1.98
C ALA A 32 -5.78 3.94 1.31
N PHE A 33 -6.44 5.03 1.70
CA PHE A 33 -6.10 6.40 1.34
C PHE A 33 -5.48 7.05 2.57
N ILE A 34 -4.21 7.42 2.48
CA ILE A 34 -3.44 8.00 3.58
C ILE A 34 -3.11 9.44 3.21
N ASP A 35 -3.51 10.37 4.07
CA ASP A 35 -3.18 11.78 3.94
C ASP A 35 -1.65 11.97 4.03
N HIS A 36 -1.10 12.66 3.03
CA HIS A 36 0.31 13.06 2.97
C HIS A 36 0.41 14.57 2.68
N GLY A 37 -0.39 15.36 3.40
CA GLY A 37 -0.42 16.82 3.37
C GLY A 37 -0.98 17.37 2.06
N HIS A 38 -0.11 17.59 1.09
CA HIS A 38 -0.49 18.09 -0.24
C HIS A 38 -0.75 16.99 -1.26
N SER A 39 -0.56 15.73 -0.87
CA SER A 39 -0.81 14.56 -1.70
C SER A 39 -1.48 13.46 -0.90
N MET A 40 -1.97 12.44 -1.59
CA MET A 40 -2.55 11.27 -0.95
C MET A 40 -1.79 10.03 -1.41
N MET A 41 -1.41 9.20 -0.45
CA MET A 41 -0.81 7.91 -0.72
C MET A 41 -1.91 6.84 -0.77
N MET A 42 -1.87 6.01 -1.81
CA MET A 42 -2.75 4.85 -1.97
C MET A 42 -1.94 3.58 -1.73
N VAL A 43 -2.34 2.80 -0.73
CA VAL A 43 -1.63 1.57 -0.35
C VAL A 43 -2.61 0.41 -0.30
N PRO A 44 -2.31 -0.74 -0.91
CA PRO A 44 -3.12 -1.93 -0.72
C PRO A 44 -3.15 -2.34 0.76
N VAL A 45 -4.33 -2.66 1.26
CA VAL A 45 -4.51 -3.19 2.61
C VAL A 45 -4.38 -4.72 2.52
N PRO A 46 -3.30 -5.31 3.05
CA PRO A 46 -3.12 -6.73 3.00
C PRO A 46 -4.12 -7.46 3.91
N CYS A 47 -4.54 -8.64 3.48
CA CYS A 47 -5.29 -9.57 4.32
C CYS A 47 -4.36 -10.25 5.34
N ARG A 48 -4.92 -10.79 6.43
CA ARG A 48 -4.15 -11.47 7.49
C ARG A 48 -3.30 -12.60 6.92
N GLU A 49 -3.84 -13.33 5.95
CA GLU A 49 -3.19 -14.46 5.28
C GLU A 49 -1.97 -14.03 4.47
N GLU A 50 -1.99 -12.82 3.90
CA GLU A 50 -0.87 -12.26 3.12
C GLU A 50 0.27 -11.78 4.02
N LEU A 51 -0.04 -11.43 5.28
CA LEU A 51 0.95 -11.01 6.28
C LEU A 51 1.62 -12.19 7.00
N ALA A 52 0.98 -13.36 7.01
CA ALA A 52 1.49 -14.52 7.71
C ALA A 52 2.85 -14.95 7.14
N GLY A 53 3.87 -14.99 8.00
CA GLY A 53 5.22 -15.40 7.61
C GLY A 53 6.03 -14.33 6.85
N MET A 54 5.52 -13.09 6.70
CA MET A 54 6.24 -12.02 5.98
C MET A 54 7.62 -11.68 6.57
N ALA A 55 7.83 -11.97 7.86
CA ALA A 55 9.09 -11.75 8.56
C ALA A 55 9.93 -13.05 8.71
N GLY A 56 9.57 -14.12 8.00
CA GLY A 56 10.32 -15.38 8.03
C GLY A 56 11.77 -15.15 7.57
N GLY A 57 12.73 -15.51 8.43
CA GLY A 57 14.17 -15.33 8.15
C GLY A 57 14.72 -13.92 8.43
N ALA A 58 13.93 -13.03 9.06
CA ALA A 58 14.45 -11.76 9.54
C ALA A 58 15.53 -11.98 10.62
N ASN A 59 16.57 -11.13 10.62
CA ASN A 59 17.62 -11.16 11.64
C ASN A 59 17.04 -10.75 13.01
N THR A 60 17.17 -11.62 14.00
CA THR A 60 16.66 -11.42 15.36
C THR A 60 17.72 -10.96 16.36
N ASP A 61 18.97 -10.72 15.94
CA ASP A 61 20.08 -10.45 16.86
C ASP A 61 20.07 -9.01 17.39
N THR A 62 19.50 -8.06 16.64
CA THR A 62 19.53 -6.63 16.97
C THR A 62 18.17 -5.95 16.78
N TYR A 63 17.07 -6.60 17.16
CA TYR A 63 15.76 -5.95 17.12
C TYR A 63 15.64 -4.93 18.26
N ARG A 64 14.88 -3.85 18.01
CA ARG A 64 14.56 -2.85 19.03
C ARG A 64 13.52 -3.39 20.00
N ASP A 65 13.87 -3.51 21.26
CA ASP A 65 12.97 -3.95 22.33
C ASP A 65 12.19 -2.77 22.95
N ARG A 66 11.12 -3.07 23.69
CA ARG A 66 10.38 -2.06 24.47
C ARG A 66 11.29 -1.40 25.51
N ASN A 67 12.26 -2.14 26.06
CA ASN A 67 13.19 -1.66 27.06
C ASN A 67 14.23 -0.67 26.51
N ASP A 68 14.36 -0.49 25.20
CA ASP A 68 15.34 0.43 24.60
C ASP A 68 14.84 1.89 24.51
N ARG A 69 13.80 2.25 25.28
CA ARG A 69 13.12 3.56 25.20
C ARG A 69 13.63 4.60 26.20
N TYR A 70 14.63 4.27 27.00
CA TYR A 70 15.18 5.15 28.03
C TYR A 70 16.11 6.22 27.47
#